data_AF-A0A2D7DGN3-F1
#
_entry.id   AF-A0A2D7DGN3-F1
#
_cell.length_a   1.000
_cell.length_b   1.000
_cell.length_c   1.000
_cell.angle_alpha   90.00
_cell.angle_beta   90.00
_cell.angle_gamma   90.00
#
_symmetry.space_group_name_H-M   'P 1'
#
loop_
_entity.id
_entity.type
_entity.pdbx_description
1 polymer ?
#
loop_
_entity_poly.entity_id
_entity_poly.type
_entity_poly.pdbx_seq_one_letter_code
_entity_poly.pdbx_strand_id
1 'polypeptide(L)'
;PKNFEALEALPGVGHKTASVVMSQAFGFPAFPVDTHIHRLMYRWGLSSGKNVEQTERDAKRLFPKERWNDLHLQIIFYAREYSPARGLKWERDFLLQNCGRATEAKKWKPITLN
;
A
#
# COMPACT_ATOMS: atom_id res chain seq x y z
N PRO A 1 20.43 -0.28 14.92
CA PRO A 1 20.27 -1.70 15.32
C PRO A 1 19.65 -2.51 14.16
N LYS A 2 19.97 -3.80 14.01
CA LYS A 2 19.47 -4.68 12.93
C LYS A 2 18.46 -5.72 13.46
N ASN A 3 17.48 -5.27 14.24
CA ASN A 3 16.33 -6.10 14.65
C ASN A 3 15.16 -5.18 15.00
N PHE A 4 13.94 -5.73 14.97
CA PHE A 4 12.71 -4.97 15.18
C PHE A 4 12.60 -4.39 16.58
N GLU A 5 12.80 -5.20 17.62
CA GLU A 5 12.65 -4.80 19.02
C GLU A 5 13.50 -3.57 19.37
N ALA A 6 14.79 -3.59 19.00
CA ALA A 6 15.70 -2.49 19.27
C ALA A 6 15.42 -1.26 18.39
N LEU A 7 14.84 -1.43 17.20
CA LEU A 7 14.40 -0.29 16.39
C LEU A 7 13.14 0.36 16.97
N GLU A 8 12.14 -0.44 17.35
CA GLU A 8 10.87 0.03 17.91
C GLU A 8 11.01 0.63 19.32
N ALA A 9 12.08 0.27 20.05
CA ALA A 9 12.43 0.91 21.31
C ALA A 9 12.93 2.36 21.15
N LEU A 10 13.28 2.80 19.93
CA LEU A 10 13.75 4.17 19.69
C LEU A 10 12.58 5.17 19.72
N PRO A 11 12.72 6.32 20.40
CA PRO A 11 11.70 7.36 20.40
C PRO A 11 11.29 7.78 18.98
N GLY A 12 9.99 7.71 18.67
CA GLY A 12 9.44 8.07 17.36
C GLY A 12 9.52 6.97 16.29
N VAL A 13 10.05 5.79 16.61
CA VAL A 13 10.12 4.66 15.67
C VAL A 13 8.99 3.67 15.98
N GLY A 14 7.90 3.77 15.22
CA GLY A 14 6.85 2.75 15.23
C GLY A 14 7.14 1.59 14.27
N HIS A 15 6.27 0.56 14.30
CA HIS A 15 6.41 -0.67 13.52
C HIS A 15 6.67 -0.45 12.02
N LYS A 16 5.96 0.52 11.41
CA LYS A 16 6.17 0.87 10.00
C LYS A 16 7.58 1.39 9.74
N THR A 17 8.07 2.30 10.59
CA THR A 17 9.41 2.90 10.45
C THR A 17 10.48 1.83 10.64
N ALA A 18 10.35 0.99 11.68
CA ALA A 18 11.24 -0.15 11.89
C ALA A 18 11.25 -1.09 10.67
N SER A 19 10.08 -1.41 10.11
CA SER A 19 9.95 -2.25 8.92
C SER A 19 10.62 -1.65 7.68
N VAL A 20 10.49 -0.33 7.46
CA VAL A 20 11.19 0.36 6.36
C VAL A 20 12.70 0.25 6.54
N VAL A 21 13.21 0.49 7.74
CA VAL A 21 14.65 0.39 8.03
C VAL A 21 15.14 -1.04 7.81
N MET A 22 14.43 -2.04 8.36
CA MET A 22 14.77 -3.45 8.19
C MET A 22 14.82 -3.86 6.71
N SER A 23 13.88 -3.38 5.91
CA SER A 23 13.80 -3.71 4.49
C SER A 23 14.85 -2.97 3.65
N GLN A 24 14.89 -1.65 3.74
CA GLN A 24 15.68 -0.81 2.85
C GLN A 24 17.17 -0.77 3.23
N ALA A 25 17.49 -0.72 4.52
CA ALA A 25 18.88 -0.63 4.97
C ALA A 25 19.55 -2.00 5.16
N PHE A 26 18.76 -3.03 5.48
CA PHE A 26 19.31 -4.34 5.87
C PHE A 26 18.87 -5.51 5.00
N GLY A 27 18.04 -5.27 3.97
CA GLY A 27 17.57 -6.30 3.04
C GLY A 27 16.66 -7.34 3.70
N PHE A 28 16.13 -7.07 4.89
CA PHE A 28 15.24 -8.00 5.57
C PHE A 28 13.85 -7.95 4.91
N PRO A 29 13.28 -9.07 4.49
CA PRO A 29 11.99 -9.09 3.82
C PRO A 29 10.88 -8.62 4.78
N ALA A 30 10.42 -7.40 4.57
CA ALA A 30 9.28 -6.79 5.25
C ALA A 30 8.37 -6.10 4.23
N PHE A 31 7.09 -5.94 4.56
CA PHE A 31 6.12 -5.23 3.74
C PHE A 31 5.50 -4.10 4.57
N PRO A 32 6.22 -2.97 4.76
CA PRO A 32 5.69 -1.87 5.54
C PRO A 32 4.43 -1.31 4.86
N VAL A 33 3.36 -1.12 5.62
CA VAL A 33 2.13 -0.54 5.09
C VAL A 33 1.99 0.90 5.60
N ASP A 34 1.93 1.86 4.68
CA ASP A 34 1.61 3.25 4.97
C ASP A 34 0.20 3.61 4.46
N THR A 35 -0.16 4.89 4.54
CA THR A 35 -1.49 5.37 4.11
C THR A 35 -1.71 5.25 2.60
N HIS A 36 -0.65 5.23 1.79
CA HIS A 36 -0.75 5.01 0.35
C HIS A 36 -1.09 3.54 0.07
N ILE A 37 -0.28 2.63 0.59
CA ILE A 37 -0.45 1.19 0.40
C ILE A 37 -1.79 0.74 0.99
N HIS A 38 -2.14 1.19 2.20
CA HIS A 38 -3.39 0.82 2.84
C HIS A 38 -4.61 1.20 1.98
N ARG A 39 -4.61 2.42 1.44
CA ARG A 39 -5.67 2.91 0.54
C ARG A 39 -5.73 2.10 -0.75
N LEU A 40 -4.59 1.83 -1.39
CA LEU A 40 -4.56 1.13 -2.67
C LEU A 40 -4.92 -0.34 -2.56
N MET A 41 -4.45 -1.04 -1.54
CA MET A 41 -4.85 -2.42 -1.26
C MET A 41 -6.36 -2.53 -1.07
N TYR A 42 -7.00 -1.54 -0.42
CA TYR A 42 -8.45 -1.49 -0.32
C TYR A 42 -9.12 -1.16 -1.68
N ARG A 43 -8.61 -0.14 -2.40
CA ARG A 43 -9.14 0.30 -3.70
C ARG A 43 -9.08 -0.78 -4.77
N TRP A 44 -8.05 -1.61 -4.76
CA TRP A 44 -7.89 -2.73 -5.69
C TRP A 44 -8.56 -4.02 -5.21
N GLY A 45 -9.30 -3.98 -4.10
CA GLY A 45 -9.99 -5.16 -3.57
C GLY A 45 -9.09 -6.24 -2.99
N LEU A 46 -7.81 -5.94 -2.74
CA LEU A 46 -6.81 -6.88 -2.22
C LEU A 46 -6.82 -6.99 -0.68
N SER A 47 -7.40 -6.01 0.00
CA SER A 47 -7.60 -6.00 1.46
C SER A 47 -8.99 -5.45 1.80
N SER A 48 -9.52 -5.86 2.96
CA SER A 48 -10.76 -5.30 3.52
C SER A 48 -10.62 -3.85 3.97
N GLY A 49 -9.38 -3.37 4.20
CA GLY A 49 -9.12 -2.03 4.70
C GLY A 49 -9.50 -1.81 6.17
N LYS A 50 -9.76 -2.88 6.94
CA LYS A 50 -10.17 -2.76 8.35
C LYS A 50 -9.13 -2.03 9.22
N ASN A 51 -7.86 -2.38 9.05
CA ASN A 51 -6.72 -1.72 9.69
C ASN A 51 -5.43 -2.04 8.93
N VAL A 52 -4.33 -1.42 9.37
CA VAL A 52 -3.01 -1.54 8.74
C VAL A 52 -2.48 -2.96 8.91
N GLU A 53 -2.64 -3.56 10.09
CA GLU A 53 -2.15 -4.91 10.41
C GLU A 53 -2.82 -5.97 9.52
N GLN A 54 -4.13 -5.85 9.29
CA GLN A 54 -4.84 -6.72 8.37
C GLN A 54 -4.33 -6.55 6.93
N THR A 55 -4.08 -5.31 6.52
CA THR A 55 -3.59 -5.03 5.16
C THR A 55 -2.20 -5.58 4.93
N GLU A 56 -1.32 -5.49 5.94
CA GLU A 56 0.01 -6.08 5.88
C GLU A 56 -0.07 -7.61 5.81
N ARG A 57 -0.94 -8.24 6.62
CA ARG A 57 -1.18 -9.69 6.53
C ARG A 57 -1.67 -10.10 5.15
N ASP A 58 -2.62 -9.35 4.58
CA ASP A 58 -3.12 -9.62 3.23
C ASP A 58 -2.05 -9.44 2.16
N ALA A 59 -1.24 -8.38 2.22
CA ALA A 59 -0.14 -8.16 1.29
C ALA A 59 0.89 -9.31 1.34
N LYS A 60 1.31 -9.71 2.54
CA LYS A 60 2.26 -10.81 2.73
C LYS A 60 1.71 -12.17 2.28
N ARG A 61 0.39 -12.36 2.35
CA ARG A 61 -0.29 -13.57 1.85
C ARG A 61 -0.41 -13.58 0.32
N LEU A 62 -0.63 -12.41 -0.29
CA LEU A 62 -0.88 -12.28 -1.73
C LEU A 62 0.39 -12.22 -2.57
N PHE A 63 1.46 -11.62 -2.05
CA PHE A 63 2.67 -11.36 -2.82
C PHE A 63 3.83 -12.25 -2.41
N PRO A 64 4.65 -12.73 -3.37
CA PRO A 64 5.88 -13.46 -3.06
C PRO A 64 6.83 -12.63 -2.20
N LYS A 65 7.49 -13.28 -1.23
CA LYS A 65 8.29 -12.65 -0.17
C LYS A 65 9.45 -11.81 -0.72
N GLU A 66 10.09 -12.31 -1.76
CA GLU A 66 11.17 -11.67 -2.50
C GLU A 66 10.75 -10.36 -3.18
N ARG A 67 9.46 -10.15 -3.42
CA ARG A 67 8.94 -8.93 -4.07
C ARG A 67 8.46 -7.87 -3.08
N TRP A 68 8.43 -8.15 -1.78
CA TRP A 68 7.79 -7.26 -0.80
C TRP A 68 8.40 -5.86 -0.78
N ASN A 69 9.72 -5.77 -0.83
CA ASN A 69 10.42 -4.49 -0.78
C ASN A 69 10.17 -3.65 -2.05
N ASP A 70 10.21 -4.29 -3.22
CA ASP A 70 9.97 -3.62 -4.50
C ASP A 70 8.51 -3.17 -4.61
N LEU A 71 7.57 -4.02 -4.22
CA LEU A 71 6.14 -3.70 -4.23
C LEU A 71 5.80 -2.57 -3.26
N HIS A 72 6.45 -2.52 -2.10
CA HIS A 72 6.29 -1.40 -1.17
C HIS A 72 6.55 -0.06 -1.86
N LEU A 73 7.69 0.08 -2.56
CA LEU A 73 8.04 1.31 -3.27
C LEU A 73 7.14 1.53 -4.50
N GLN A 74 6.91 0.51 -5.31
CA GLN A 74 6.09 0.59 -6.53
C GLN A 74 4.66 1.06 -6.24
N ILE A 75 4.03 0.53 -5.19
CA ILE A 75 2.67 0.92 -4.80
C ILE A 75 2.66 2.37 -4.29
N ILE A 76 3.68 2.81 -3.55
CA ILE A 76 3.79 4.21 -3.11
C ILE A 76 3.95 5.16 -4.29
N PHE A 77 4.80 4.83 -5.26
CA PHE A 77 4.97 5.66 -6.47
C PHE A 77 3.68 5.72 -7.28
N TYR A 78 3.03 4.58 -7.49
CA TYR A 78 1.75 4.52 -8.20
C TYR A 78 0.67 5.35 -7.50
N ALA A 79 0.59 5.27 -6.16
CA ALA A 79 -0.35 6.04 -5.36
C ALA A 79 -0.17 7.55 -5.50
N ARG A 80 1.07 8.02 -5.67
CA ARG A 80 1.38 9.44 -5.79
C ARG A 80 1.06 9.96 -7.20
N GLU A 81 1.43 9.19 -8.22
CA GLU A 81 1.33 9.63 -9.61
C GLU A 81 -0.07 9.41 -10.21
N TYR A 82 -0.69 8.26 -9.94
CA TYR A 82 -1.89 7.81 -10.66
C TYR A 82 -3.13 7.72 -9.77
N SER A 83 -2.97 7.38 -8.49
CA SER A 83 -4.11 7.16 -7.57
C SER A 83 -4.03 8.00 -6.29
N PRO A 84 -3.99 9.35 -6.39
CA PRO A 84 -3.89 10.21 -5.23
C PRO A 84 -5.12 10.06 -4.32
N ALA A 85 -4.96 10.44 -3.05
CA ALA A 85 -6.05 10.38 -2.08
C ALA A 85 -7.18 11.36 -2.42
N ARG A 86 -6.82 12.53 -2.94
CA ARG A 86 -7.72 13.61 -3.38
C ARG A 86 -7.43 13.95 -4.83
N GLY A 87 -8.45 14.36 -5.58
CA GLY A 87 -8.29 14.75 -6.99
C GLY A 87 -7.85 13.60 -7.88
N LEU A 88 -8.26 12.37 -7.58
CA LEU A 88 -8.02 11.23 -8.47
C LEU A 88 -8.72 11.51 -9.82
N LYS A 89 -7.98 11.28 -10.90
CA LYS A 89 -8.50 11.37 -12.27
C LYS A 89 -8.73 9.95 -12.76
N TRP A 90 -9.98 9.60 -13.06
CA TRP A 90 -10.37 8.24 -13.45
C TRP A 90 -9.48 7.69 -14.55
N GLU A 91 -9.24 8.51 -15.57
CA GLU A 91 -8.51 8.20 -16.80
C GLU A 91 -7.04 7.85 -16.54
N ARG A 92 -6.47 8.30 -15.40
CA ARG A 92 -5.07 8.07 -15.04
C ARG A 92 -4.86 6.81 -14.20
N ASP A 93 -5.88 6.34 -13.48
CA ASP A 93 -5.74 5.19 -12.58
C ASP A 93 -6.09 3.88 -13.28
N PHE A 94 -5.15 3.37 -14.10
CA PHE A 94 -5.30 2.14 -14.87
C PHE A 94 -5.72 0.93 -14.00
N LEU A 95 -5.11 0.76 -12.83
CA LEU A 95 -5.42 -0.36 -11.94
C LEU A 95 -6.83 -0.24 -11.35
N LEU A 96 -7.28 0.96 -10.95
CA LEU A 96 -8.66 1.12 -10.49
C LEU A 96 -9.67 0.84 -11.60
N GLN A 97 -9.38 1.21 -12.85
CA GLN A 97 -10.25 0.92 -14.00
C GLN A 97 -10.40 -0.58 -14.28
N ASN A 98 -9.31 -1.34 -14.18
CA ASN A 98 -9.26 -2.73 -14.64
C ASN A 98 -9.47 -3.76 -13.53
N CYS A 99 -8.96 -3.49 -12.33
CA CYS A 99 -9.00 -4.44 -11.20
C CYS A 99 -9.48 -3.79 -9.89
N GLY A 100 -10.09 -2.62 -9.97
CA GLY A 100 -10.63 -1.90 -8.83
C GLY A 100 -11.79 -2.63 -8.15
N ARG A 101 -11.89 -2.47 -6.82
CA ARG A 101 -13.09 -2.76 -6.05
C ARG A 101 -14.27 -2.00 -6.67
N ALA A 102 -15.36 -2.69 -7.00
CA ALA A 102 -16.50 -2.11 -7.70
C ALA A 102 -17.07 -0.85 -7.03
N THR A 103 -17.12 -0.83 -5.69
CA THR A 103 -17.59 0.35 -4.93
C THR A 103 -16.65 1.54 -5.05
N GLU A 104 -15.34 1.33 -5.22
CA GLU A 104 -14.38 2.40 -5.45
C GLU A 104 -14.42 2.85 -6.91
N ALA A 105 -14.48 1.93 -7.86
CA ALA A 105 -14.60 2.27 -9.29
C ALA A 105 -15.86 3.13 -9.56
N LYS A 106 -17.01 2.77 -8.98
CA LYS A 106 -18.26 3.53 -9.12
C LYS A 106 -18.16 4.98 -8.62
N LYS A 107 -17.33 5.25 -7.60
CA LYS A 107 -17.16 6.60 -7.04
C LYS A 107 -16.44 7.55 -8.00
N TRP A 108 -15.52 7.01 -8.80
CA TRP A 108 -14.61 7.82 -9.62
C TRP A 108 -14.93 7.76 -11.10
N LYS A 109 -15.67 6.75 -11.57
CA LYS A 109 -16.08 6.65 -12.96
C LYS A 109 -16.95 7.86 -13.36
N PRO A 110 -16.62 8.56 -14.47
CA PRO A 110 -17.43 9.66 -14.96
C PRO A 110 -18.87 9.23 -15.21
N ILE A 111 -19.82 10.11 -14.91
CA ILE A 111 -21.21 9.94 -15.33
C ILE A 111 -21.25 10.23 -16.83
N THR A 112 -21.54 9.21 -17.63
CA THR A 112 -21.87 9.42 -19.04
C THR A 112 -23.23 10.11 -19.09
N LEU A 113 -23.27 11.40 -19.40
CA LEU A 113 -24.50 12.08 -19.79
C LEU A 113 -24.72 11.73 -21.27
N ASN A 114 -25.75 10.92 -21.52
CA ASN A 114 -26.25 10.66 -22.87
C ASN A 114 -27.05 11.86 -23.37
#